data_AF-A0A928MZG7-F1
#
_entry.id   AF-A0A928MZG7-F1
#
_cell.length_a   1.000
_cell.length_b   1.000
_cell.length_c   1.000
_cell.angle_alpha   90.00
_cell.angle_beta   90.00
_cell.angle_gamma   90.00
#
_symmetry.space_group_name_H-M   'P 1'
#
loop_
_entity.id
_entity.type
_entity.pdbx_description
1 polymer ?
#
loop_
_entity_poly.entity_id
_entity_poly.type
_entity_poly.pdbx_seq_one_letter_code
_entity_poly.pdbx_strand_id
1 'polypeptide(L)'
;MISQSIAKVNLFLQSLCVKLEENNDIFKSILVTYKSGVKEYFLKIYYEDSLVVDYLGEKREIKIKDIPYVISKELDKYDSVVIDYIDRISTLEIVADNKNVYSTNKKTSSEDIVVKNSTVGGREYIIKGESSEPLLKAIGIMADNGKIKNDMVRKYNQIDRFIELISDIDFSKDSNILDCACGKSYLSFAVNYYVTEILKKKCFVYGIDYNEDVIKASNKIKEQLNYNNMQFLKEDLREFYLNKKIDLVISLHACDVATDYAIYSGIKHKSKAIICVPCCHKELSNQIKYEPFSDILKHGIFNRRFCDILTDALRTLLLEANGYKVSVIEYTSPLDTPKNIMLKAIKVSSKNEKALKKYYELKKQFGVNPTLEWLLTSDEVNV
;
A
#
# COMPACT_ATOMS: atom_id res chain seq x y z
N MET A 1 -43.11 14.60 -10.31
CA MET A 1 -43.05 13.17 -9.96
C MET A 1 -42.26 12.39 -11.00
N ILE A 2 -41.24 11.65 -10.58
CA ILE A 2 -40.27 10.89 -11.42
C ILE A 2 -40.85 9.64 -12.11
N SER A 3 -42.11 9.29 -11.86
CA SER A 3 -42.71 7.96 -12.11
C SER A 3 -42.42 7.31 -13.47
N GLN A 4 -42.23 8.09 -14.55
CA GLN A 4 -41.92 7.55 -15.89
C GLN A 4 -40.47 7.04 -16.04
N SER A 5 -39.56 7.47 -15.16
CA SER A 5 -38.13 7.17 -15.20
C SER A 5 -37.69 6.04 -14.25
N ILE A 6 -38.56 5.54 -13.38
CA ILE A 6 -38.22 4.58 -12.32
C ILE A 6 -37.58 3.30 -12.86
N ALA A 7 -38.14 2.73 -13.93
CA ALA A 7 -37.58 1.53 -14.56
C ALA A 7 -36.13 1.74 -15.02
N LYS A 8 -35.83 2.93 -15.59
CA LYS A 8 -34.49 3.27 -16.04
C LYS A 8 -33.55 3.52 -14.87
N VAL A 9 -34.00 4.21 -13.81
CA VAL A 9 -33.21 4.40 -12.57
C VAL A 9 -32.83 3.06 -11.95
N ASN A 10 -33.74 2.08 -11.92
CA ASN A 10 -33.45 0.74 -11.40
C ASN A 10 -32.32 0.03 -12.16
N LEU A 11 -32.19 0.22 -13.48
CA LEU A 11 -31.07 -0.36 -14.24
C LEU A 11 -29.71 0.23 -13.81
N PHE A 12 -29.66 1.54 -13.53
CA PHE A 12 -28.45 2.17 -12.99
C PHE A 12 -28.14 1.68 -11.58
N LEU A 13 -29.17 1.50 -10.73
CA LEU A 13 -29.00 0.98 -9.37
C LEU A 13 -28.51 -0.47 -9.35
N GLN A 14 -28.93 -1.31 -10.30
CA GLN A 14 -28.39 -2.67 -10.46
C GLN A 14 -26.90 -2.64 -10.83
N SER A 15 -26.52 -1.79 -11.78
CA SER A 15 -25.10 -1.60 -12.16
C SER A 15 -24.27 -1.08 -10.98
N LEU A 16 -24.85 -0.21 -10.15
CA LEU A 16 -24.23 0.31 -8.94
C LEU A 16 -24.00 -0.79 -7.89
N CYS A 17 -24.92 -1.75 -7.74
CA CYS A 17 -24.74 -2.90 -6.84
C CYS A 17 -23.53 -3.75 -7.26
N VAL A 18 -23.39 -4.04 -8.56
CA VAL A 18 -22.21 -4.77 -9.08
C VAL A 18 -20.93 -4.00 -8.80
N LYS A 19 -20.93 -2.68 -9.04
CA LYS A 19 -19.78 -1.81 -8.75
C LYS A 19 -19.42 -1.81 -7.25
N LEU A 20 -20.42 -1.81 -6.37
CA LEU A 20 -20.22 -1.90 -4.92
C LEU A 20 -19.60 -3.25 -4.52
N GLU A 21 -20.05 -4.36 -5.10
CA GLU A 21 -19.49 -5.68 -4.85
C GLU A 21 -18.02 -5.76 -5.26
N GLU A 22 -17.66 -5.22 -6.44
CA GLU A 22 -16.30 -5.20 -6.94
C GLU A 22 -15.36 -4.26 -6.16
N ASN A 23 -15.89 -3.16 -5.61
CA ASN A 23 -15.11 -2.08 -4.98
C ASN A 23 -15.41 -1.92 -3.49
N ASN A 24 -15.93 -2.96 -2.84
CA ASN A 24 -16.32 -2.94 -1.45
C ASN A 24 -15.16 -2.52 -0.51
N ASP A 25 -13.94 -2.88 -0.89
CA ASP A 25 -12.70 -2.61 -0.17
C ASP A 25 -12.29 -1.12 -0.18
N ILE A 26 -12.85 -0.32 -1.09
CA ILE A 26 -12.60 1.13 -1.22
C ILE A 26 -13.89 1.97 -1.14
N PHE A 27 -15.03 1.34 -0.91
CA PHE A 27 -16.32 2.01 -0.82
C PHE A 27 -16.40 2.92 0.42
N LYS A 28 -17.05 4.09 0.26
CA LYS A 28 -17.33 5.00 1.37
C LYS A 28 -18.81 5.08 1.69
N SER A 29 -19.62 5.47 0.71
CA SER A 29 -21.06 5.65 0.90
C SER A 29 -21.81 5.80 -0.41
N ILE A 30 -23.13 5.60 -0.38
CA ILE A 30 -24.07 6.11 -1.38
C ILE A 30 -24.84 7.26 -0.72
N LEU A 31 -24.84 8.43 -1.35
CA LEU A 31 -25.67 9.57 -0.94
C LEU A 31 -26.79 9.73 -1.95
N VAL A 32 -28.02 9.86 -1.47
CA VAL A 32 -29.19 10.07 -2.32
C VAL A 32 -29.88 11.35 -1.87
N THR A 33 -30.04 12.27 -2.81
CA THR A 33 -30.73 13.54 -2.62
C THR A 33 -32.00 13.54 -3.45
N TYR A 34 -33.14 13.37 -2.80
CA TYR A 34 -34.45 13.52 -3.43
C TYR A 34 -34.90 14.98 -3.39
N LYS A 35 -35.49 15.50 -4.47
CA LYS A 35 -35.96 16.89 -4.55
C LYS A 35 -37.45 16.96 -4.84
N SER A 36 -38.16 17.81 -4.11
CA SER A 36 -39.56 18.20 -4.41
C SER A 36 -39.67 19.72 -4.36
N GLY A 37 -39.84 20.34 -5.53
CA GLY A 37 -39.65 21.78 -5.69
C GLY A 37 -38.28 22.24 -5.18
N VAL A 38 -38.27 23.08 -4.14
CA VAL A 38 -37.05 23.60 -3.47
C VAL A 38 -36.61 22.78 -2.26
N LYS A 39 -37.38 21.77 -1.83
CA LYS A 39 -37.05 20.95 -0.66
C LYS A 39 -36.19 19.75 -1.06
N GLU A 40 -35.19 19.46 -0.24
CA GLU A 40 -34.28 18.31 -0.41
C GLU A 40 -34.43 17.33 0.77
N TYR A 41 -34.35 16.03 0.46
CA TYR A 41 -34.44 14.94 1.43
C TYR A 41 -33.29 13.97 1.18
N PHE A 42 -32.60 13.59 2.26
CA PHE A 42 -31.35 12.82 2.17
C PHE A 42 -31.53 11.39 2.65
N LEU A 43 -30.99 10.45 1.89
CA LEU A 43 -30.79 9.06 2.28
C LEU A 43 -29.30 8.74 2.12
N LYS A 44 -28.73 8.04 3.11
CA LYS A 44 -27.32 7.65 3.09
C LYS A 44 -27.20 6.15 3.30
N ILE A 45 -26.40 5.48 2.48
CA ILE A 45 -26.03 4.08 2.64
C ILE A 45 -24.53 3.98 2.88
N TYR A 46 -24.10 3.29 3.93
CA TYR A 46 -22.69 3.19 4.32
C TYR A 46 -22.46 1.95 5.20
N TYR A 47 -21.21 1.57 5.42
CA TYR A 47 -20.88 0.50 6.37
C TYR A 47 -20.67 1.06 7.78
N GLU A 48 -21.31 0.42 8.75
CA GLU A 48 -20.84 0.37 10.14
C GLU A 48 -20.22 -1.03 10.33
N ASP A 49 -20.85 -1.94 11.07
CA ASP A 49 -20.49 -3.38 11.07
C ASP A 49 -21.14 -4.14 9.89
N SER A 50 -22.26 -3.62 9.41
CA SER A 50 -23.04 -4.11 8.29
C SER A 50 -23.39 -2.95 7.36
N LEU A 51 -23.97 -3.23 6.20
CA LEU A 51 -24.43 -2.19 5.29
C LEU A 51 -25.74 -1.58 5.85
N VAL A 52 -25.70 -0.29 6.19
CA VAL A 52 -26.81 0.42 6.83
C VAL A 52 -27.35 1.47 5.87
N VAL A 53 -28.68 1.60 5.83
CA VAL A 53 -29.36 2.79 5.30
C VAL A 53 -29.82 3.68 6.44
N ASP A 54 -29.52 4.97 6.34
CA ASP A 54 -30.05 6.04 7.18
C ASP A 54 -30.95 6.94 6.32
N TYR A 55 -32.23 6.98 6.65
CA TYR A 55 -33.20 7.84 5.99
C TYR A 55 -34.09 8.52 7.02
N LEU A 56 -34.10 9.85 7.02
CA LEU A 56 -34.87 10.68 7.96
C LEU A 56 -34.62 10.33 9.44
N GLY A 57 -33.41 9.87 9.78
CA GLY A 57 -33.02 9.48 11.14
C GLY A 57 -33.40 8.05 11.52
N GLU A 58 -34.03 7.28 10.63
CA GLU A 58 -34.24 5.85 10.81
C GLU A 58 -33.09 5.06 10.17
N LYS A 59 -32.33 4.33 10.99
CA LYS A 59 -31.28 3.42 10.56
C LYS A 59 -31.80 1.99 10.41
N ARG A 60 -31.48 1.32 9.31
CA ARG A 60 -31.83 -0.08 9.06
C ARG A 60 -30.68 -0.81 8.37
N GLU A 61 -30.42 -2.05 8.78
CA GLU A 61 -29.49 -2.91 8.06
C GLU A 61 -30.12 -3.40 6.75
N ILE A 62 -29.31 -3.45 5.70
CA ILE A 62 -29.70 -3.89 4.36
C ILE A 62 -28.62 -4.76 3.74
N LYS A 63 -28.95 -5.52 2.70
CA LYS A 63 -27.98 -6.18 1.83
C LYS A 63 -27.78 -5.34 0.56
N ILE A 64 -26.67 -5.56 -0.14
CA ILE A 64 -26.37 -4.86 -1.41
C ILE A 64 -27.56 -4.99 -2.39
N LYS A 65 -28.13 -6.19 -2.51
CA LYS A 65 -29.30 -6.46 -3.36
C LYS A 65 -30.56 -5.67 -3.01
N ASP A 66 -30.66 -5.11 -1.81
CA ASP A 66 -31.83 -4.36 -1.34
C ASP A 66 -31.73 -2.87 -1.73
N ILE A 67 -30.54 -2.37 -2.11
CA ILE A 67 -30.29 -0.98 -2.49
C ILE A 67 -31.29 -0.47 -3.56
N PRO A 68 -31.54 -1.20 -4.68
CA PRO A 68 -32.45 -0.72 -5.69
C PRO A 68 -33.87 -0.53 -5.15
N TYR A 69 -34.35 -1.45 -4.32
CA TYR A 69 -35.68 -1.38 -3.72
C TYR A 69 -35.80 -0.20 -2.74
N VAL A 70 -34.81 -0.04 -1.86
CA VAL A 70 -34.79 1.00 -0.83
C VAL A 70 -34.82 2.40 -1.46
N ILE A 71 -34.05 2.62 -2.52
CA ILE A 71 -34.03 3.90 -3.22
C ILE A 71 -35.31 4.11 -4.04
N SER A 72 -35.72 3.09 -4.80
CA SER A 72 -36.82 3.24 -5.75
C SER A 72 -38.20 3.39 -5.10
N LYS A 73 -38.39 2.85 -3.89
CA LYS A 73 -39.67 2.97 -3.14
C LYS A 73 -40.06 4.42 -2.87
N GLU A 74 -39.09 5.32 -2.78
CA GLU A 74 -39.32 6.73 -2.43
C GLU A 74 -39.47 7.63 -3.67
N LEU A 75 -39.03 7.18 -4.86
CA LEU A 75 -38.92 8.00 -6.07
C LEU A 75 -40.23 8.67 -6.53
N ASP A 76 -41.36 7.97 -6.41
CA ASP A 76 -42.67 8.49 -6.85
C ASP A 76 -43.08 9.76 -6.09
N LYS A 77 -42.53 9.98 -4.89
CA LYS A 77 -42.85 11.13 -4.03
C LYS A 77 -42.12 12.42 -4.45
N TYR A 78 -41.19 12.34 -5.40
CA TYR A 78 -40.22 13.41 -5.70
C TYR A 78 -40.17 13.78 -7.18
N ASP A 79 -39.67 14.98 -7.48
CA ASP A 79 -39.57 15.56 -8.82
C ASP A 79 -38.27 15.20 -9.53
N SER A 80 -37.17 15.11 -8.77
CA SER A 80 -35.88 14.65 -9.24
C SER A 80 -35.10 13.93 -8.12
N VAL A 81 -34.08 13.18 -8.51
CA VAL A 81 -33.16 12.49 -7.59
C VAL A 81 -31.73 12.59 -8.11
N VAL A 82 -30.79 12.75 -7.20
CA VAL A 82 -29.35 12.63 -7.44
C VAL A 82 -28.82 11.52 -6.54
N ILE A 83 -28.10 10.55 -7.10
CA ILE A 83 -27.53 9.40 -6.40
C ILE A 83 -26.02 9.40 -6.63
N ASP A 84 -25.25 9.64 -5.58
CA ASP A 84 -23.80 9.62 -5.60
C ASP A 84 -23.27 8.35 -4.96
N TYR A 85 -22.73 7.44 -5.77
CA TYR A 85 -21.87 6.37 -5.28
C TYR A 85 -20.46 6.93 -5.09
N ILE A 86 -19.94 6.87 -3.86
CA ILE A 86 -18.65 7.45 -3.48
C ILE A 86 -17.73 6.32 -3.01
N ASP A 87 -16.59 6.19 -3.67
CA ASP A 87 -15.47 5.37 -3.23
C ASP A 87 -14.21 6.26 -3.04
N ARG A 88 -13.08 5.65 -2.67
CA ARG A 88 -11.81 6.40 -2.46
C ARG A 88 -11.15 6.92 -3.75
N ILE A 89 -11.59 6.44 -4.91
CA ILE A 89 -11.02 6.73 -6.22
C ILE A 89 -11.89 7.73 -7.01
N SER A 90 -13.21 7.61 -6.93
CA SER A 90 -14.17 8.30 -7.78
C SER A 90 -15.55 8.45 -7.14
N THR A 91 -16.33 9.38 -7.72
CA THR A 91 -17.77 9.51 -7.47
C THR A 91 -18.53 9.24 -8.77
N LEU A 92 -19.44 8.26 -8.75
CA LEU A 92 -20.41 8.05 -9.83
C LEU A 92 -21.71 8.73 -9.41
N GLU A 93 -22.08 9.78 -10.14
CA GLU A 93 -23.34 10.51 -9.95
C GLU A 93 -24.37 9.99 -10.96
N ILE A 94 -25.56 9.64 -10.48
CA ILE A 94 -26.73 9.31 -11.31
C ILE A 94 -27.78 10.38 -11.04
N VAL A 95 -28.22 11.06 -12.10
CA VAL A 95 -29.27 12.09 -12.01
C VAL A 95 -30.49 11.59 -12.77
N ALA A 96 -31.65 11.70 -12.13
CA ALA A 96 -32.92 11.39 -12.75
C ALA A 96 -33.97 12.45 -12.46
N ASP A 97 -34.75 12.78 -13.48
CA ASP A 97 -35.99 13.52 -13.41
C ASP A 97 -37.07 12.80 -14.24
N ASN A 98 -38.21 13.43 -14.46
CA ASN A 98 -39.33 12.81 -15.17
C ASN A 98 -39.10 12.58 -16.69
N LYS A 99 -38.01 13.11 -17.27
CA LYS A 99 -37.68 13.01 -18.71
C LYS A 99 -36.31 12.38 -18.95
N ASN A 100 -35.37 12.63 -18.06
CA ASN A 100 -33.96 12.30 -18.25
C ASN A 100 -33.47 11.40 -17.12
N VAL A 101 -32.66 10.41 -17.50
CA VAL A 101 -31.83 9.62 -16.58
C VAL A 101 -30.48 9.47 -17.23
N TYR A 102 -29.44 9.93 -16.55
CA TYR A 102 -28.06 9.85 -17.00
C TYR A 102 -27.12 9.64 -15.81
N SER A 103 -25.90 9.21 -16.10
CA SER A 103 -24.84 9.04 -15.09
C SER A 103 -23.56 9.70 -15.55
N THR A 104 -22.83 10.28 -14.61
CA THR A 104 -21.55 10.95 -14.85
C THR A 104 -20.52 10.43 -13.85
N ASN A 105 -19.37 9.97 -14.34
CA ASN A 105 -18.24 9.67 -13.45
C ASN A 105 -17.47 10.96 -13.19
N LYS A 106 -17.61 11.50 -11.99
CA LYS A 106 -16.70 12.51 -11.48
C LYS A 106 -15.52 11.76 -10.88
N LYS A 107 -14.36 11.82 -11.53
CA LYS A 107 -13.14 11.50 -10.77
C LYS A 107 -13.15 12.43 -9.57
N THR A 108 -12.93 11.90 -8.37
CA THR A 108 -12.66 12.77 -7.22
C THR A 108 -11.45 13.59 -7.65
N SER A 109 -11.71 14.84 -8.01
CA SER A 109 -10.83 15.72 -8.75
C SER A 109 -9.49 15.70 -8.04
N SER A 110 -8.44 15.30 -8.77
CA SER A 110 -7.08 15.72 -8.44
C SER A 110 -6.98 17.25 -8.33
N GLU A 111 -7.96 17.96 -8.89
CA GLU A 111 -8.08 19.42 -8.95
C GLU A 111 -8.76 20.08 -7.72
N ASP A 112 -9.43 19.36 -6.82
CA ASP A 112 -9.76 19.93 -5.49
C ASP A 112 -8.62 19.77 -4.48
N ILE A 113 -7.54 19.11 -4.91
CA ILE A 113 -6.18 19.37 -4.41
C ILE A 113 -5.55 20.37 -5.39
N VAL A 114 -6.12 21.58 -5.51
CA VAL A 114 -5.30 22.71 -5.94
C VAL A 114 -4.17 22.78 -4.93
N VAL A 115 -3.01 22.37 -5.43
CA VAL A 115 -1.71 22.40 -4.82
C VAL A 115 -1.45 23.80 -4.28
N LYS A 116 -1.88 24.07 -3.06
CA LYS A 116 -1.18 25.03 -2.21
C LYS A 116 0.02 24.30 -1.67
N ASN A 117 1.18 24.66 -2.19
CA ASN A 117 2.46 24.17 -1.75
C ASN A 117 2.59 24.39 -0.23
N SER A 118 2.37 23.33 0.54
CA SER A 118 2.81 23.27 1.93
C SER A 118 4.31 22.98 1.89
N THR A 119 5.09 24.04 1.69
CA THR A 119 6.55 24.00 1.86
C THR A 119 6.84 23.92 3.36
N VAL A 120 7.00 22.70 3.87
CA VAL A 120 7.73 22.52 5.13
C VAL A 120 9.22 22.54 4.78
N GLY A 121 9.84 23.71 4.88
CA GLY A 121 11.28 23.89 4.63
C GLY A 121 11.71 23.88 3.16
N GLY A 122 10.83 24.25 2.22
CA GLY A 122 11.19 24.43 0.79
C GLY A 122 11.17 23.17 -0.08
N ARG A 123 10.81 22.00 0.47
CA ARG A 123 10.61 20.74 -0.29
C ARG A 123 9.13 20.55 -0.66
N GLU A 124 8.86 20.08 -1.87
CA GLU A 124 7.52 19.61 -2.27
C GLU A 124 7.31 18.16 -1.81
N TYR A 125 6.22 17.92 -1.06
CA TYR A 125 5.82 16.59 -0.58
C TYR A 125 4.77 15.98 -1.52
N ILE A 126 4.88 14.68 -1.75
CA ILE A 126 3.84 13.88 -2.42
C ILE A 126 2.69 13.62 -1.44
N ILE A 127 3.00 13.22 -0.20
CA ILE A 127 2.02 13.04 0.88
C ILE A 127 1.81 14.40 1.55
N LYS A 128 0.96 15.26 0.96
CA LYS A 128 0.76 16.63 1.44
C LYS A 128 -0.05 16.66 2.73
N GLY A 129 0.39 17.46 3.71
CA GLY A 129 -0.23 17.55 5.04
C GLY A 129 -1.75 17.75 5.00
N GLU A 130 -2.22 18.73 4.24
CA GLU A 130 -3.65 19.10 4.18
C GLU A 130 -4.51 18.00 3.54
N SER A 131 -4.10 17.44 2.40
CA SER A 131 -4.91 16.42 1.71
C SER A 131 -4.84 15.04 2.34
N SER A 132 -3.77 14.76 3.10
CA SER A 132 -3.56 13.49 3.81
C SER A 132 -3.80 13.59 5.32
N GLU A 133 -4.47 14.65 5.80
CA GLU A 133 -4.73 14.87 7.23
C GLU A 133 -5.31 13.64 7.94
N PRO A 134 -6.36 12.95 7.43
CA PRO A 134 -6.89 11.76 8.09
C PRO A 134 -5.83 10.66 8.27
N LEU A 135 -5.05 10.39 7.21
CA LEU A 135 -3.95 9.43 7.24
C LEU A 135 -2.89 9.84 8.27
N LEU A 136 -2.39 11.07 8.19
CA LEU A 136 -1.28 11.54 9.01
C LEU A 136 -1.65 11.63 10.50
N LYS A 137 -2.90 11.96 10.82
CA LYS A 137 -3.43 11.91 12.18
C LYS A 137 -3.51 10.47 12.68
N ALA A 138 -4.08 9.56 11.88
CA ALA A 138 -4.27 8.16 12.27
C ALA A 138 -2.94 7.42 12.52
N ILE A 139 -1.92 7.65 11.68
CA ILE A 139 -0.58 7.09 11.91
C ILE A 139 0.23 7.87 12.96
N GLY A 140 -0.33 8.96 13.53
CA GLY A 140 0.24 9.69 14.66
C GLY A 140 1.34 10.69 14.30
N ILE A 141 1.52 11.03 13.02
CA ILE A 141 2.49 12.02 12.52
C ILE A 141 1.99 13.45 12.69
N MET A 142 0.68 13.66 12.47
CA MET A 142 0.02 14.95 12.60
C MET A 142 -0.74 15.03 13.93
N ALA A 143 -0.77 16.23 14.52
CA ALA A 143 -1.58 16.52 15.70
C ALA A 143 -2.99 16.99 15.30
N ASP A 144 -3.92 17.05 16.26
CA ASP A 144 -5.32 17.42 16.00
C ASP A 144 -5.48 18.82 15.42
N ASN A 145 -4.52 19.71 15.70
CA ASN A 145 -4.44 21.08 15.16
C ASN A 145 -3.94 21.16 13.70
N GLY A 146 -3.79 20.02 13.01
CA GLY A 146 -3.38 19.96 11.59
C GLY A 146 -1.88 20.14 11.34
N LYS A 147 -1.06 20.27 12.40
CA LYS A 147 0.40 20.43 12.25
C LYS A 147 1.13 19.10 12.42
N ILE A 148 2.19 18.90 11.64
CA ILE A 148 3.13 17.79 11.84
C ILE A 148 3.78 17.95 13.22
N LYS A 149 3.83 16.87 14.01
CA LYS A 149 4.47 16.90 15.32
C LYS A 149 5.98 17.07 15.14
N ASN A 150 6.59 17.93 15.95
CA ASN A 150 8.01 18.27 15.82
C ASN A 150 8.94 17.05 15.91
N ASP A 151 8.61 16.08 16.77
CA ASP A 151 9.33 14.81 16.94
C ASP A 151 9.09 13.82 15.78
N MET A 152 8.07 14.04 14.96
CA MET A 152 7.70 13.17 13.84
C MET A 152 8.14 13.71 12.46
N VAL A 153 8.73 14.91 12.39
CA VAL A 153 9.20 15.51 11.12
C VAL A 153 10.15 14.59 10.36
N ARG A 154 11.14 14.00 11.06
CA ARG A 154 12.08 13.04 10.45
C ARG A 154 11.37 11.82 9.88
N LYS A 155 10.37 11.29 10.59
CA LYS A 155 9.59 10.12 10.13
C LYS A 155 8.74 10.48 8.91
N TYR A 156 8.11 11.65 8.92
CA TYR A 156 7.34 12.17 7.78
C TYR A 156 8.22 12.31 6.53
N ASN A 157 9.42 12.87 6.66
CA ASN A 157 10.38 13.01 5.56
C ASN A 157 10.81 11.66 4.97
N GLN A 158 11.01 10.65 5.84
CA GLN A 158 11.34 9.28 5.43
C GLN A 158 10.20 8.65 4.63
N ILE A 159 8.95 8.81 5.07
CA ILE A 159 7.77 8.27 4.37
C ILE A 159 7.61 8.92 3.01
N ASP A 160 7.66 10.24 2.94
CA ASP A 160 7.49 10.96 1.67
C ASP A 160 8.61 10.63 0.68
N ARG A 161 9.85 10.58 1.17
CA ARG A 161 11.00 10.14 0.35
C ARG A 161 10.86 8.69 -0.12
N PHE A 162 10.28 7.80 0.68
CA PHE A 162 9.99 6.43 0.24
C PHE A 162 9.03 6.44 -0.96
N ILE A 163 7.94 7.20 -0.86
CA ILE A 163 6.95 7.34 -1.94
C ILE A 163 7.59 7.91 -3.20
N GLU A 164 8.46 8.92 -3.08
CA GLU A 164 9.23 9.48 -4.20
C GLU A 164 10.07 8.41 -4.89
N LEU A 165 10.78 7.56 -4.14
CA LEU A 165 11.66 6.52 -4.68
C LEU A 165 10.93 5.36 -5.36
N ILE A 166 9.65 5.16 -5.06
CA ILE A 166 8.81 4.12 -5.69
C ILE A 166 7.84 4.68 -6.74
N SER A 167 7.85 5.99 -7.00
CA SER A 167 6.87 6.67 -7.84
C SER A 167 6.92 6.28 -9.33
N ASP A 168 8.03 5.73 -9.78
CA ASP A 168 8.28 5.19 -11.12
C ASP A 168 7.86 3.71 -11.27
N ILE A 169 7.39 3.06 -10.20
CA ILE A 169 6.86 1.69 -10.26
C ILE A 169 5.48 1.72 -10.94
N ASP A 170 5.30 0.88 -11.96
CA ASP A 170 4.00 0.74 -12.62
C ASP A 170 3.01 -0.09 -11.79
N PHE A 171 2.20 0.61 -11.00
CA PHE A 171 1.03 0.04 -10.35
C PHE A 171 -0.05 -0.28 -11.39
N SER A 172 -0.43 -1.56 -11.48
CA SER A 172 -1.59 -1.99 -12.28
C SER A 172 -2.92 -1.50 -11.67
N LYS A 173 -4.03 -1.67 -12.40
CA LYS A 173 -5.38 -1.29 -11.97
C LYS A 173 -5.75 -1.88 -10.61
N ASP A 174 -5.32 -3.12 -10.32
CA ASP A 174 -5.51 -3.85 -9.06
C ASP A 174 -4.16 -4.44 -8.61
N SER A 175 -3.38 -3.69 -7.83
CA SER A 175 -2.04 -4.13 -7.39
C SER A 175 -2.09 -4.74 -5.99
N ASN A 176 -1.48 -5.90 -5.79
CA ASN A 176 -1.30 -6.45 -4.44
C ASN A 176 0.09 -6.11 -3.91
N ILE A 177 0.16 -5.60 -2.69
CA ILE A 177 1.38 -5.15 -2.04
C ILE A 177 1.57 -5.95 -0.75
N LEU A 178 2.77 -6.45 -0.52
CA LEU A 178 3.14 -7.17 0.70
C LEU A 178 4.24 -6.39 1.43
N ASP A 179 3.96 -5.97 2.65
CA ASP A 179 4.92 -5.33 3.57
C ASP A 179 5.37 -6.36 4.61
N CYS A 180 6.59 -6.86 4.41
CA CYS A 180 7.21 -7.89 5.22
C CYS A 180 7.90 -7.25 6.44
N ALA A 181 7.61 -7.75 7.64
CA ALA A 181 8.03 -7.14 8.90
C ALA A 181 7.57 -5.67 8.99
N CYS A 182 6.26 -5.47 8.80
CA CYS A 182 5.68 -4.13 8.58
C CYS A 182 5.84 -3.18 9.79
N GLY A 183 6.11 -3.69 10.99
CA GLY A 183 6.21 -2.89 12.19
C GLY A 183 4.97 -2.00 12.36
N LYS A 184 5.18 -0.75 12.81
CA LYS A 184 4.10 0.26 12.95
C LYS A 184 3.39 0.63 11.63
N SER A 185 3.74 0.02 10.50
CA SER A 185 2.97 0.03 9.24
C SER A 185 2.81 1.41 8.58
N TYR A 186 3.65 2.38 8.95
CA TYR A 186 3.66 3.72 8.35
C TYR A 186 3.69 3.69 6.81
N LEU A 187 4.55 2.82 6.25
CA LEU A 187 4.68 2.70 4.80
C LEU A 187 3.53 1.94 4.19
N SER A 188 3.01 0.90 4.84
CA SER A 188 1.83 0.18 4.36
C SER A 188 0.67 1.14 4.14
N PHE A 189 0.39 2.03 5.10
CA PHE A 189 -0.65 3.06 4.98
C PHE A 189 -0.31 4.15 3.95
N ALA A 190 0.93 4.64 3.92
CA ALA A 190 1.35 5.67 2.97
C ALA A 190 1.31 5.19 1.51
N VAL A 191 1.71 3.94 1.26
CA VAL A 191 1.65 3.33 -0.07
C VAL A 191 0.19 3.08 -0.47
N ASN A 192 -0.65 2.58 0.45
CA ASN A 192 -2.08 2.44 0.19
C ASN A 192 -2.71 3.76 -0.24
N TYR A 193 -2.38 4.84 0.49
CA TYR A 193 -2.85 6.19 0.19
C TYR A 193 -2.32 6.72 -1.15
N TYR A 194 -1.03 6.52 -1.40
CA TYR A 194 -0.43 6.95 -2.66
C TYR A 194 -1.08 6.25 -3.86
N VAL A 195 -1.28 4.94 -3.81
CA VAL A 195 -1.86 4.21 -4.94
C VAL A 195 -3.35 4.51 -5.11
N THR A 196 -4.11 4.57 -4.01
CA THR A 196 -5.57 4.70 -4.05
C THR A 196 -6.01 6.16 -4.21
N GLU A 197 -5.54 7.07 -3.36
CA GLU A 197 -5.97 8.47 -3.35
C GLU A 197 -5.22 9.34 -4.34
N ILE A 198 -3.91 9.12 -4.53
CA ILE A 198 -3.09 9.96 -5.43
C ILE A 198 -3.12 9.41 -6.86
N LEU A 199 -2.79 8.13 -7.06
CA LEU A 199 -2.77 7.53 -8.39
C LEU A 199 -4.15 7.12 -8.91
N LYS A 200 -5.18 7.11 -8.05
CA LYS A 200 -6.56 6.71 -8.40
C LYS A 200 -6.62 5.29 -8.98
N LYS A 201 -5.82 4.37 -8.42
CA LYS A 201 -5.75 2.95 -8.78
C LYS A 201 -6.10 2.09 -7.58
N LYS A 202 -6.66 0.90 -7.81
CA LYS A 202 -6.93 -0.02 -6.70
C LYS A 202 -5.65 -0.72 -6.30
N CYS A 203 -5.53 -0.94 -5.00
CA CYS A 203 -4.55 -1.84 -4.44
C CYS A 203 -5.09 -2.54 -3.21
N PHE A 204 -4.46 -3.66 -2.87
CA PHE A 204 -4.66 -4.32 -1.59
C PHE A 204 -3.30 -4.48 -0.90
N VAL A 205 -3.22 -4.06 0.36
CA VAL A 205 -1.98 -4.11 1.14
C VAL A 205 -2.06 -5.18 2.23
N TYR A 206 -1.13 -6.12 2.20
CA TYR A 206 -0.91 -7.10 3.25
C TYR A 206 0.28 -6.66 4.09
N GLY A 207 0.12 -6.50 5.40
CA GLY A 207 1.21 -6.24 6.34
C GLY A 207 1.42 -7.42 7.27
N ILE A 208 2.64 -7.95 7.32
CA ILE A 208 2.98 -9.13 8.12
C ILE A 208 4.00 -8.77 9.18
N ASP A 209 3.73 -9.14 10.43
CA ASP A 209 4.67 -9.01 11.55
C ASP A 209 4.42 -10.11 12.59
N TYR A 210 5.46 -10.57 13.28
CA TYR A 210 5.32 -11.57 14.34
C TYR A 210 4.78 -10.97 15.64
N ASN A 211 4.91 -9.64 15.82
CA ASN A 211 4.50 -8.94 17.02
C ASN A 211 2.99 -8.63 17.00
N GLU A 212 2.26 -9.28 17.91
CA GLU A 212 0.81 -9.15 18.00
C GLU A 212 0.34 -7.72 18.36
N ASP A 213 1.06 -7.00 19.21
CA ASP A 213 0.69 -5.64 19.62
C ASP A 213 0.80 -4.66 18.45
N VAL A 214 1.81 -4.88 17.61
CA VAL A 214 2.00 -4.12 16.37
C VAL A 214 0.83 -4.39 15.41
N ILE A 215 0.45 -5.65 15.22
CA ILE A 215 -0.68 -6.02 14.35
C ILE A 215 -2.01 -5.47 14.88
N LYS A 216 -2.24 -5.50 16.20
CA LYS A 216 -3.43 -4.89 16.82
C LYS A 216 -3.46 -3.38 16.59
N ALA A 217 -2.33 -2.69 16.77
CA ALA A 217 -2.24 -1.26 16.52
C ALA A 217 -2.51 -0.91 15.04
N SER A 218 -1.95 -1.67 14.10
CA SER A 218 -2.19 -1.46 12.67
C SER A 218 -3.65 -1.72 12.28
N ASN A 219 -4.29 -2.78 12.79
CA ASN A 219 -5.71 -3.02 12.53
C ASN A 219 -6.60 -1.90 13.10
N LYS A 220 -6.28 -1.34 14.27
CA LYS A 220 -7.00 -0.18 14.81
C LYS A 220 -6.89 1.05 13.90
N ILE A 221 -5.70 1.35 13.37
CA ILE A 221 -5.50 2.47 12.43
C ILE A 221 -6.30 2.23 11.14
N LYS A 222 -6.28 0.99 10.63
CA LYS A 222 -7.06 0.58 9.45
C LYS A 222 -8.56 0.83 9.65
N GLU A 223 -9.10 0.43 10.80
CA GLU A 223 -10.50 0.65 11.17
C GLU A 223 -10.83 2.15 11.28
N GLN A 224 -9.97 2.94 11.94
CA GLN A 224 -10.15 4.40 12.04
C GLN A 224 -10.21 5.10 10.67
N LEU A 225 -9.47 4.58 9.68
CA LEU A 225 -9.43 5.12 8.33
C LEU A 225 -10.48 4.51 7.38
N ASN A 226 -11.20 3.46 7.80
CA ASN A 226 -12.04 2.61 6.95
C ASN A 226 -11.28 2.06 5.73
N TYR A 227 -10.02 1.67 5.91
CA TYR A 227 -9.18 1.11 4.85
C TYR A 227 -9.41 -0.39 4.70
N ASN A 228 -10.55 -0.77 4.14
CA ASN A 228 -10.96 -2.18 3.95
C ASN A 228 -10.09 -2.93 2.93
N ASN A 229 -9.31 -2.21 2.12
CA ASN A 229 -8.33 -2.76 1.19
C ASN A 229 -6.94 -3.01 1.83
N MET A 230 -6.92 -3.30 3.14
CA MET A 230 -5.72 -3.65 3.88
C MET A 230 -5.97 -4.82 4.83
N GLN A 231 -4.95 -5.65 5.04
CA GLN A 231 -4.99 -6.76 5.99
C GLN A 231 -3.66 -6.87 6.73
N PHE A 232 -3.72 -6.88 8.06
CA PHE A 232 -2.54 -7.05 8.90
C PHE A 232 -2.63 -8.39 9.64
N LEU A 233 -1.61 -9.24 9.49
CA LEU A 233 -1.60 -10.61 9.98
C LEU A 233 -0.41 -10.86 10.90
N LYS A 234 -0.67 -11.57 12.00
CA LYS A 234 0.36 -12.07 12.92
C LYS A 234 0.92 -13.38 12.38
N GLU A 235 1.99 -13.31 11.61
CA GLU A 235 2.63 -14.47 10.98
C GLU A 235 4.16 -14.35 11.08
N ASP A 236 4.86 -15.50 11.10
CA ASP A 236 6.31 -15.52 10.87
C ASP A 236 6.57 -15.51 9.36
N LEU A 237 7.31 -14.50 8.89
CA LEU A 237 7.69 -14.35 7.48
C LEU A 237 8.40 -15.59 6.92
N ARG A 238 9.05 -16.39 7.77
CA ARG A 238 9.76 -17.62 7.38
C ARG A 238 8.84 -18.74 6.93
N GLU A 239 7.60 -18.73 7.41
CA GLU A 239 6.58 -19.77 7.15
C GLU A 239 5.42 -19.22 6.31
N PHE A 240 5.34 -17.89 6.17
CA PHE A 240 4.26 -17.23 5.47
C PHE A 240 4.38 -17.32 3.94
N TYR A 241 3.32 -17.78 3.30
CA TYR A 241 3.13 -17.70 1.86
C TYR A 241 1.70 -17.27 1.53
N LEU A 242 1.56 -16.32 0.61
CA LEU A 242 0.25 -15.88 0.16
C LEU A 242 -0.07 -16.48 -1.21
N ASN A 243 -1.15 -17.25 -1.31
CA ASN A 243 -1.62 -17.79 -2.60
C ASN A 243 -2.36 -16.72 -3.42
N LYS A 244 -1.70 -15.57 -3.64
CA LYS A 244 -2.14 -14.47 -4.49
C LYS A 244 -0.93 -13.89 -5.20
N LYS A 245 -1.14 -13.35 -6.40
CA LYS A 245 -0.11 -12.59 -7.09
C LYS A 245 0.24 -11.36 -6.25
N ILE A 246 1.51 -11.17 -5.91
CA ILE A 246 2.03 -9.96 -5.26
C ILE A 246 2.81 -9.15 -6.28
N ASP A 247 2.42 -7.91 -6.53
CA ASP A 247 3.07 -7.02 -7.49
C ASP A 247 4.26 -6.28 -6.88
N LEU A 248 4.19 -5.92 -5.59
CA LEU A 248 5.22 -5.18 -4.87
C LEU A 248 5.47 -5.82 -3.50
N VAL A 249 6.72 -6.16 -3.21
CA VAL A 249 7.19 -6.51 -1.86
C VAL A 249 7.98 -5.36 -1.28
N ILE A 250 7.68 -5.01 -0.03
CA ILE A 250 8.37 -3.98 0.76
C ILE A 250 8.91 -4.64 2.03
N SER A 251 10.10 -4.24 2.47
CA SER A 251 10.65 -4.64 3.77
C SER A 251 11.64 -3.61 4.26
N LEU A 252 11.26 -2.82 5.27
CA LEU A 252 12.12 -1.77 5.81
C LEU A 252 12.62 -2.10 7.20
N HIS A 253 13.93 -1.96 7.36
CA HIS A 253 14.63 -2.19 8.61
C HIS A 253 14.46 -3.60 9.20
N ALA A 254 14.06 -4.56 8.37
CA ALA A 254 14.16 -5.97 8.71
C ALA A 254 15.63 -6.30 9.01
N CYS A 255 15.88 -6.80 10.22
CA CYS A 255 17.22 -7.10 10.68
C CYS A 255 17.67 -8.50 10.25
N ASP A 256 18.96 -8.64 10.00
CA ASP A 256 19.64 -9.90 9.71
C ASP A 256 18.97 -10.65 8.54
N VAL A 257 18.70 -11.94 8.71
CA VAL A 257 18.11 -12.80 7.67
C VAL A 257 16.67 -12.45 7.30
N ALA A 258 15.97 -11.60 8.07
CA ALA A 258 14.59 -11.22 7.76
C ALA A 258 14.48 -10.48 6.41
N THR A 259 15.51 -9.72 6.04
CA THR A 259 15.58 -9.11 4.70
C THR A 259 15.69 -10.18 3.61
N ASP A 260 16.41 -11.27 3.86
CA ASP A 260 16.55 -12.38 2.91
C ASP A 260 15.22 -13.09 2.69
N TYR A 261 14.45 -13.35 3.74
CA TYR A 261 13.10 -13.91 3.61
C TYR A 261 12.14 -12.98 2.84
N ALA A 262 12.24 -11.66 3.03
CA ALA A 262 11.44 -10.71 2.26
C ALA A 262 11.82 -10.71 0.77
N ILE A 263 13.12 -10.71 0.45
CA ILE A 263 13.61 -10.80 -0.93
C ILE A 263 13.17 -12.12 -1.57
N TYR A 264 13.36 -13.23 -0.86
CA TYR A 264 12.93 -14.56 -1.29
C TYR A 264 11.42 -14.60 -1.57
N SER A 265 10.59 -14.05 -0.68
CA SER A 265 9.15 -13.93 -0.89
C SER A 265 8.82 -13.17 -2.18
N GLY A 266 9.48 -12.04 -2.44
CA GLY A 266 9.29 -11.29 -3.67
C GLY A 266 9.69 -12.06 -4.93
N ILE A 267 10.79 -12.81 -4.88
CA ILE A 267 11.23 -13.67 -5.99
C ILE A 267 10.21 -14.80 -6.23
N LYS A 268 9.76 -15.46 -5.16
CA LYS A 268 8.81 -16.59 -5.21
C LYS A 268 7.45 -16.17 -5.77
N HIS A 269 6.95 -15.00 -5.38
CA HIS A 269 5.71 -14.43 -5.95
C HIS A 269 5.91 -13.84 -7.35
N LYS A 270 7.15 -13.83 -7.88
CA LYS A 270 7.53 -13.19 -9.15
C LYS A 270 7.09 -11.73 -9.19
N SER A 271 7.24 -11.02 -8.08
CA SER A 271 6.78 -9.64 -7.93
C SER A 271 7.45 -8.72 -8.94
N LYS A 272 6.69 -7.73 -9.42
CA LYS A 272 7.19 -6.71 -10.36
C LYS A 272 8.29 -5.88 -9.73
N ALA A 273 8.16 -5.61 -8.43
CA ALA A 273 9.13 -4.84 -7.68
C ALA A 273 9.37 -5.42 -6.28
N ILE A 274 10.61 -5.31 -5.80
CA ILE A 274 11.03 -5.65 -4.44
C ILE A 274 11.84 -4.47 -3.91
N ILE A 275 11.40 -3.88 -2.80
CA ILE A 275 12.01 -2.69 -2.19
C ILE A 275 12.40 -3.02 -0.76
N CYS A 276 13.70 -3.06 -0.50
CA CYS A 276 14.23 -3.36 0.83
C CYS A 276 15.16 -2.26 1.33
N VAL A 277 15.10 -1.95 2.62
CA VAL A 277 16.11 -1.15 3.31
C VAL A 277 16.74 -2.02 4.39
N PRO A 278 17.83 -2.75 4.09
CA PRO A 278 18.49 -3.62 5.05
C PRO A 278 19.00 -2.84 6.26
N CYS A 279 18.83 -3.39 7.47
CA CYS A 279 19.27 -2.71 8.70
C CYS A 279 20.68 -3.16 9.11
N CYS A 280 20.84 -4.35 9.67
CA CYS A 280 22.11 -4.86 10.18
C CYS A 280 22.26 -6.31 9.76
N HIS A 281 23.48 -6.75 9.42
CA HIS A 281 23.75 -8.15 9.14
C HIS A 281 24.85 -8.71 10.02
N LYS A 282 24.60 -9.86 10.64
CA LYS A 282 25.59 -10.55 11.48
C LYS A 282 25.96 -11.91 10.93
N GLU A 283 25.15 -12.50 10.05
CA GLU A 283 25.35 -13.85 9.52
C GLU A 283 26.79 -14.08 9.00
N LEU A 284 27.33 -13.12 8.25
CA LEU A 284 28.61 -13.28 7.58
C LEU A 284 29.83 -12.94 8.45
N SER A 285 29.64 -12.36 9.65
CA SER A 285 30.72 -11.75 10.43
C SER A 285 31.81 -12.71 10.87
N ASN A 286 31.46 -13.99 11.00
CA ASN A 286 32.37 -15.06 11.43
C ASN A 286 32.70 -16.05 10.30
N GLN A 287 32.24 -15.78 9.06
CA GLN A 287 32.40 -16.70 7.93
C GLN A 287 33.53 -16.30 6.98
N ILE A 288 33.95 -15.03 6.96
CA ILE A 288 34.88 -14.51 5.94
C ILE A 288 36.24 -15.19 6.07
N LYS A 289 36.71 -15.83 4.98
CA LYS A 289 38.00 -16.56 4.91
C LYS A 289 39.02 -15.90 3.98
N TYR A 290 38.92 -14.58 3.78
CA TYR A 290 39.78 -13.85 2.85
C TYR A 290 41.02 -13.26 3.55
N GLU A 291 42.12 -14.02 3.53
CA GLU A 291 43.40 -13.68 4.18
C GLU A 291 43.91 -12.26 3.89
N PRO A 292 43.84 -11.71 2.66
CA PRO A 292 44.34 -10.36 2.40
C PRO A 292 43.60 -9.25 3.15
N PHE A 293 42.40 -9.51 3.68
CA PHE A 293 41.65 -8.53 4.48
C PHE A 293 41.74 -8.78 5.99
N SER A 294 42.51 -9.77 6.45
CA SER A 294 42.66 -10.10 7.87
C SER A 294 43.00 -8.89 8.75
N ASP A 295 43.95 -8.05 8.32
CA ASP A 295 44.35 -6.83 9.02
C ASP A 295 43.27 -5.73 9.05
N ILE A 296 42.38 -5.70 8.05
CA ILE A 296 41.26 -4.77 8.01
C ILE A 296 40.14 -5.27 8.93
N LEU A 297 39.83 -6.57 8.84
CA LEU A 297 38.69 -7.20 9.50
C LEU A 297 38.95 -7.53 10.97
N LYS A 298 40.19 -7.45 11.47
CA LYS A 298 40.49 -7.60 12.91
C LYS A 298 39.80 -6.55 13.78
N HIS A 299 39.49 -5.37 13.22
CA HIS A 299 38.74 -4.33 13.92
C HIS A 299 37.24 -4.52 13.71
N GLY A 300 36.49 -4.74 14.79
CA GLY A 300 35.07 -5.12 14.72
C GLY A 300 34.16 -4.15 13.95
N ILE A 301 34.46 -2.84 13.95
CA ILE A 301 33.69 -1.86 13.19
C ILE A 301 33.90 -2.00 11.67
N PHE A 302 35.13 -2.28 11.23
CA PHE A 302 35.44 -2.50 9.82
C PHE A 302 34.86 -3.83 9.36
N ASN A 303 34.97 -4.88 10.17
CA ASN A 303 34.33 -6.17 9.90
C ASN A 303 32.82 -6.01 9.70
N ARG A 304 32.12 -5.35 10.63
CA ARG A 304 30.68 -5.14 10.53
C ARG A 304 30.26 -4.39 9.27
N ARG A 305 30.93 -3.27 8.96
CA ARG A 305 30.62 -2.47 7.76
C ARG A 305 30.90 -3.25 6.47
N PHE A 306 32.00 -4.00 6.44
CA PHE A 306 32.32 -4.83 5.30
C PHE A 306 31.29 -5.96 5.12
N CYS A 307 30.86 -6.62 6.20
CA CYS A 307 29.83 -7.64 6.17
C CYS A 307 28.48 -7.09 5.68
N ASP A 308 28.07 -5.91 6.16
CA ASP A 308 26.85 -5.26 5.69
C ASP A 308 26.90 -5.07 4.16
N ILE A 309 28.00 -4.50 3.63
CA ILE A 309 28.20 -4.27 2.18
C ILE A 309 28.27 -5.59 1.40
N LEU A 310 29.06 -6.56 1.87
CA LEU A 310 29.22 -7.85 1.20
C LEU A 310 27.89 -8.60 1.10
N THR A 311 27.10 -8.57 2.18
CA THR A 311 25.76 -9.19 2.19
C THR A 311 24.87 -8.53 1.16
N ASP A 312 24.80 -7.20 1.14
CA ASP A 312 23.94 -6.49 0.19
C ASP A 312 24.41 -6.69 -1.26
N ALA A 313 25.72 -6.77 -1.52
CA ALA A 313 26.26 -7.12 -2.83
C ALA A 313 25.89 -8.55 -3.27
N LEU A 314 25.87 -9.52 -2.35
CA LEU A 314 25.43 -10.88 -2.64
C LEU A 314 23.91 -10.92 -2.92
N ARG A 315 23.10 -10.17 -2.15
CA ARG A 315 21.66 -10.00 -2.38
C ARG A 315 21.37 -9.38 -3.74
N THR A 316 22.10 -8.33 -4.12
CA THR A 316 21.90 -7.69 -5.43
C THR A 316 22.21 -8.66 -6.57
N LEU A 317 23.30 -9.42 -6.48
CA LEU A 317 23.65 -10.41 -7.50
C LEU A 317 22.60 -11.54 -7.59
N LEU A 318 22.02 -11.98 -6.47
CA LEU A 318 20.94 -12.98 -6.49
C LEU A 318 19.62 -12.43 -7.07
N LEU A 319 19.27 -11.18 -6.75
CA LEU A 319 18.14 -10.48 -7.39
C LEU A 319 18.38 -10.34 -8.90
N GLU A 320 19.57 -9.90 -9.31
CA GLU A 320 19.95 -9.80 -10.73
C GLU A 320 19.90 -11.15 -11.42
N ALA A 321 20.43 -12.21 -10.80
CA ALA A 321 20.37 -13.59 -11.29
C ALA A 321 18.94 -14.06 -11.52
N ASN A 322 18.00 -13.58 -10.69
CA ASN A 322 16.57 -13.80 -10.83
C ASN A 322 15.89 -12.77 -11.75
N GLY A 323 16.62 -12.07 -12.62
CA GLY A 323 16.07 -11.24 -13.68
C GLY A 323 15.53 -9.87 -13.23
N TYR A 324 15.94 -9.40 -12.06
CA TYR A 324 15.67 -8.04 -11.62
C TYR A 324 16.78 -7.08 -12.07
N LYS A 325 16.40 -5.86 -12.46
CA LYS A 325 17.30 -4.71 -12.51
C LYS A 325 17.36 -4.12 -11.11
N VAL A 326 18.54 -4.13 -10.49
CA VAL A 326 18.73 -3.66 -9.11
C VAL A 326 19.40 -2.29 -9.11
N SER A 327 18.83 -1.37 -8.34
CA SER A 327 19.39 -0.06 -8.01
C SER A 327 19.69 -0.02 -6.52
N VAL A 328 20.92 0.36 -6.17
CA VAL A 328 21.35 0.58 -4.79
C VAL A 328 21.44 2.08 -4.58
N ILE A 329 20.55 2.63 -3.75
CA ILE A 329 20.38 4.10 -3.60
C ILE A 329 20.33 4.51 -2.14
N GLU A 330 20.65 5.79 -1.88
CA GLU A 330 20.47 6.39 -0.57
C GLU A 330 18.99 6.69 -0.32
N TYR A 331 18.44 6.10 0.75
CA TYR A 331 17.03 6.19 1.09
C TYR A 331 16.65 7.58 1.63
N THR A 332 17.38 8.09 2.60
CA THR A 332 17.15 9.35 3.31
C THR A 332 18.48 10.04 3.60
N SER A 333 18.52 11.12 4.38
CA SER A 333 19.80 11.74 4.75
C SER A 333 20.58 10.78 5.66
N PRO A 334 21.91 10.65 5.51
CA PRO A 334 22.75 9.96 6.49
C PRO A 334 22.63 10.54 7.91
N LEU A 335 22.24 11.82 8.03
CA LEU A 335 21.91 12.46 9.32
C LEU A 335 20.63 11.86 9.94
N ASP A 336 19.74 11.33 9.11
CA ASP A 336 18.47 10.73 9.49
C ASP A 336 18.55 9.22 9.70
N THR A 337 19.63 8.54 9.33
CA THR A 337 19.95 7.17 9.79
C THR A 337 21.30 6.74 9.22
N PRO A 338 22.14 6.04 10.00
CA PRO A 338 23.33 5.40 9.46
C PRO A 338 23.00 4.20 8.55
N LYS A 339 21.75 3.72 8.56
CA LYS A 339 21.25 2.59 7.76
C LYS A 339 20.38 3.11 6.63
N ASN A 340 21.09 3.52 5.57
CA ASN A 340 20.55 4.39 4.53
C ASN A 340 20.53 3.76 3.12
N ILE A 341 20.90 2.48 2.99
CA ILE A 341 20.94 1.83 1.68
C ILE A 341 19.57 1.20 1.39
N MET A 342 18.98 1.58 0.26
CA MET A 342 17.80 0.94 -0.30
C MET A 342 18.21 0.07 -1.50
N LEU A 343 17.79 -1.19 -1.47
CA LEU A 343 17.81 -2.10 -2.59
C LEU A 343 16.45 -2.00 -3.30
N LYS A 344 16.46 -1.45 -4.51
CA LYS A 344 15.29 -1.35 -5.38
C LYS A 344 15.46 -2.29 -6.56
N ALA A 345 14.67 -3.35 -6.61
CA ALA A 345 14.74 -4.36 -7.65
C ALA A 345 13.45 -4.36 -8.49
N ILE A 346 13.56 -4.12 -9.79
CA ILE A 346 12.45 -4.12 -10.74
C ILE A 346 12.61 -5.29 -11.72
N LYS A 347 11.57 -6.11 -11.89
CA LYS A 347 11.62 -7.29 -12.77
C LYS A 347 11.73 -6.86 -14.23
N VAL A 348 12.76 -7.33 -14.93
CA VAL A 348 13.01 -7.01 -16.36
C VAL A 348 13.22 -8.23 -17.23
N SER A 349 13.57 -9.39 -16.65
CA SER A 349 13.73 -10.66 -17.36
C SER A 349 13.46 -11.85 -16.44
N SER A 350 13.54 -13.08 -16.97
CA SER A 350 13.31 -14.30 -16.21
C SER A 350 14.51 -14.72 -15.35
N LYS A 351 15.70 -14.83 -15.96
CA LYS A 351 16.97 -15.20 -15.31
C LYS A 351 18.15 -14.44 -15.94
N ASN A 352 19.25 -14.35 -15.21
CA ASN A 352 20.53 -13.79 -15.66
C ASN A 352 21.71 -14.65 -15.17
N GLU A 353 22.16 -15.57 -16.02
CA GLU A 353 23.24 -16.50 -15.69
C GLU A 353 24.58 -15.80 -15.42
N LYS A 354 24.82 -14.64 -16.03
CA LYS A 354 26.07 -13.87 -15.80
C LYS A 354 26.13 -13.35 -14.37
N ALA A 355 25.02 -12.84 -13.85
CA ALA A 355 24.93 -12.41 -12.46
C ALA A 355 25.08 -13.60 -11.49
N LEU A 356 24.48 -14.76 -11.82
CA LEU A 356 24.62 -15.96 -11.02
C LEU A 356 26.08 -16.47 -10.95
N LYS A 357 26.81 -16.44 -12.08
CA LYS A 357 28.25 -16.78 -12.09
C LYS A 357 29.06 -15.85 -11.19
N LYS A 358 28.84 -14.54 -11.31
CA LYS A 358 29.48 -13.53 -10.45
C LYS A 358 29.15 -13.72 -8.97
N TYR A 359 27.91 -14.11 -8.64
CA TYR A 359 27.52 -14.47 -7.28
C TYR A 359 28.39 -15.60 -6.72
N TYR A 360 28.50 -16.71 -7.45
CA TYR A 360 29.30 -17.86 -7.00
C TYR A 360 30.81 -17.55 -6.91
N GLU A 361 31.34 -16.74 -7.83
CA GLU A 361 32.72 -16.26 -7.77
C GLU A 361 32.97 -15.44 -6.49
N LEU A 362 32.11 -14.46 -6.22
CA LEU A 362 32.22 -13.61 -5.03
C LEU A 362 32.04 -14.41 -3.74
N LYS A 363 31.04 -15.31 -3.70
CA LYS A 363 30.80 -16.24 -2.59
C LYS A 363 32.05 -17.06 -2.30
N LYS A 364 32.65 -17.67 -3.33
CA LYS A 364 33.85 -18.51 -3.19
C LYS A 364 35.05 -17.70 -2.73
N GLN A 365 35.23 -16.48 -3.26
CA GLN A 365 36.35 -15.61 -2.90
C GLN A 365 36.34 -15.24 -1.41
N PHE A 366 35.17 -14.97 -0.83
CA PHE A 366 35.03 -14.62 0.59
C PHE A 366 34.74 -15.81 1.50
N GLY A 367 34.44 -16.99 0.94
CA GLY A 367 34.21 -18.22 1.70
C GLY A 367 32.93 -18.22 2.54
N VAL A 368 31.89 -17.52 2.08
CA VAL A 368 30.63 -17.28 2.82
C VAL A 368 29.48 -18.16 2.32
N ASN A 369 28.47 -18.37 3.17
CA ASN A 369 27.24 -19.10 2.85
C ASN A 369 26.02 -18.29 3.31
N PRO A 370 25.46 -17.42 2.45
CA PRO A 370 24.32 -16.56 2.78
C PRO A 370 22.98 -17.31 2.82
N THR A 371 22.09 -16.93 3.75
CA THR A 371 20.74 -17.52 3.89
C THR A 371 19.91 -17.39 2.60
N LEU A 372 19.96 -16.26 1.89
CA LEU A 372 19.14 -16.05 0.69
C LEU A 372 19.37 -17.12 -0.40
N GLU A 373 20.63 -17.54 -0.61
CA GLU A 373 20.94 -18.62 -1.55
C GLU A 373 20.37 -19.95 -1.07
N TRP A 374 20.47 -20.25 0.21
CA TRP A 374 19.90 -21.47 0.78
C TRP A 374 18.37 -21.52 0.56
N LEU A 375 17.68 -20.39 0.77
CA LEU A 375 16.23 -20.29 0.51
C LEU A 375 15.88 -20.55 -0.96
N LEU A 376 16.63 -19.94 -1.88
CA LEU A 376 16.37 -20.05 -3.32
C LEU A 376 16.68 -21.45 -3.86
N THR A 377 17.72 -22.11 -3.34
CA THR A 377 18.14 -23.45 -3.79
C THR A 377 17.31 -24.57 -3.16
N SER A 378 16.91 -24.44 -1.89
CA SER A 378 16.07 -25.44 -1.21
C SER A 378 14.66 -25.51 -1.82
N ASP A 379 14.16 -24.41 -2.35
CA ASP A 379 12.88 -24.39 -3.09
C ASP A 379 13.00 -25.08 -4.45
N GLU A 380 14.11 -24.93 -5.19
CA GLU A 380 14.32 -25.59 -6.48
C GLU A 380 14.41 -27.13 -6.36
N VAL A 381 14.75 -27.65 -5.16
CA VAL A 381 14.84 -29.10 -4.88
C VAL A 381 13.48 -29.70 -4.47
N ASN A 382 12.50 -28.87 -4.08
CA ASN A 382 11.18 -29.31 -3.60
C ASN A 382 10.05 -29.08 -4.64
N VAL A 383 10.38 -28.87 -5.92
CA VAL A 383 9.44 -28.73 -7.05
C VAL A 383 9.45 -29.96 -7.94
#